data_AF-A0A1J0RCK1-F1
#
_entry.id   AF-A0A1J0RCK1-F1
#
_cell.length_a   1.000
_cell.length_b   1.000
_cell.length_c   1.000
_cell.angle_alpha   90.00
_cell.angle_beta   90.00
_cell.angle_gamma   90.00
#
_symmetry.space_group_name_H-M   'P 1'
#
loop_
_entity.id
_entity.type
_entity.pdbx_description
1 polymer ?
#
loop_
_entity_poly.entity_id
_entity_poly.type
_entity_poly.pdbx_seq_one_letter_code
_entity_poly.pdbx_strand_id
1 'polypeptide(L)'
;MKVMRNINKGEVSLWILITLVQVTANEAKTNTVCASPCDCKERLQKKISYYDIRIANTLKNFEDNLKQLLKLQVATLSGNKALAKAAVPVIGAAGAILEQCKAKLDDAQKKFDTAARIDAKVEKTYSIMQHFVKATSQLKLTADSTGYFRETSFTQKSLGKVQPSKCEAPSGGEKAAALTTETAATELELPAFTVKTKMSVKCSTNSGGSTCHGATIAANGWIQLDLAHTTGDVPDTTAAWRSNTHTTSADFGNEIALLDDNITNLNNALKELKEADPTTACAAKITD
;
A
#
# COMPACT_ATOMS: atom_id res chain seq x y z
N MET A 1 5.43 59.17 -40.73
CA MET A 1 4.18 58.41 -40.92
C MET A 1 3.58 58.10 -39.55
N LYS A 2 2.28 58.38 -39.38
CA LYS A 2 1.41 57.95 -38.26
C LYS A 2 1.48 56.40 -38.10
N VAL A 3 1.22 55.77 -36.96
CA VAL A 3 -0.04 55.68 -36.17
C VAL A 3 0.34 55.09 -34.78
N MET A 4 0.16 55.77 -33.64
CA MET A 4 -0.96 55.75 -32.66
C MET A 4 -1.43 54.41 -32.05
N ARG A 5 -1.58 54.43 -30.69
CA ARG A 5 -2.52 53.69 -29.80
C ARG A 5 -2.22 52.19 -29.56
N ASN A 6 -2.53 51.55 -28.42
CA ASN A 6 -3.05 51.94 -27.10
C ASN A 6 -2.75 50.78 -26.13
N ILE A 7 -2.79 51.08 -24.83
CA ILE A 7 -2.79 50.13 -23.71
C ILE A 7 -3.97 49.16 -23.83
N ASN A 8 -3.76 47.86 -23.60
CA ASN A 8 -4.74 47.06 -22.85
C ASN A 8 -4.10 45.89 -22.10
N LYS A 9 -4.43 45.86 -20.80
CA LYS A 9 -4.21 44.75 -19.86
C LYS A 9 -5.05 43.55 -20.31
N GLY A 10 -4.48 42.36 -20.26
CA GLY A 10 -5.21 41.13 -20.54
C GLY A 10 -4.41 39.94 -20.04
N GLU A 11 -4.78 39.48 -18.85
CA GLU A 11 -4.36 38.21 -18.26
C GLU A 11 -4.62 37.07 -19.26
N VAL A 12 -3.58 36.39 -19.72
CA VAL A 12 -3.74 35.16 -20.48
C VAL A 12 -3.74 34.01 -19.49
N SER A 13 -4.95 33.50 -19.27
CA SER A 13 -5.29 32.37 -18.41
C SER A 13 -4.43 31.13 -18.71
N LEU A 14 -3.74 30.64 -17.68
CA LEU A 14 -3.10 29.34 -17.69
C LEU A 14 -4.19 28.27 -17.51
N TRP A 15 -4.65 27.68 -18.62
CA TRP A 15 -5.57 26.56 -18.61
C TRP A 15 -4.88 25.31 -18.04
N ILE A 16 -5.21 24.96 -16.79
CA ILE A 16 -4.91 23.64 -16.23
C ILE A 16 -5.91 22.66 -16.85
N LEU A 17 -5.46 21.89 -17.83
CA LEU A 17 -6.16 20.71 -18.33
C LEU A 17 -6.18 19.64 -17.24
N ILE A 18 -7.25 19.62 -16.45
CA ILE A 18 -7.61 18.45 -15.64
C ILE A 18 -8.10 17.39 -16.62
N THR A 19 -7.26 16.41 -16.93
CA THR A 19 -7.73 15.21 -17.63
C THR A 19 -8.73 14.51 -16.72
N LEU A 20 -10.03 14.62 -17.05
CA LEU A 20 -11.04 13.70 -16.56
C LEU A 20 -10.62 12.29 -16.99
N VAL A 21 -9.99 11.56 -16.07
CA VAL A 21 -10.01 10.11 -16.14
C VAL A 21 -11.47 9.74 -15.97
N GLN A 22 -12.12 9.32 -17.04
CA GLN A 22 -13.41 8.66 -16.95
C GLN A 22 -13.17 7.38 -16.15
N VAL A 23 -13.44 7.44 -14.85
CA VAL A 23 -13.54 6.27 -13.99
C VAL A 23 -14.75 5.49 -14.51
N THR A 24 -14.50 4.50 -15.37
CA THR A 24 -15.49 3.49 -15.70
C THR A 24 -15.87 2.80 -14.39
N ALA A 25 -17.05 3.13 -13.87
CA ALA A 25 -17.63 2.46 -12.73
C ALA A 25 -17.95 1.02 -13.14
N ASN A 26 -17.00 0.12 -12.91
CA ASN A 26 -17.33 -1.30 -12.86
C ASN A 26 -18.23 -1.53 -11.64
N GLU A 27 -19.28 -2.31 -11.81
CA GLU A 27 -20.20 -2.68 -10.75
C GLU A 27 -19.44 -3.10 -9.49
N ALA A 28 -19.80 -2.48 -8.36
CA ALA A 28 -19.18 -2.68 -7.06
C ALA A 28 -19.41 -4.12 -6.57
N LYS A 29 -18.53 -5.05 -6.99
CA LYS A 29 -18.36 -6.31 -6.27
C LYS A 29 -17.86 -5.96 -4.87
N THR A 30 -18.46 -6.56 -3.84
CA THR A 30 -17.94 -6.53 -2.48
C THR A 30 -16.44 -6.84 -2.49
N ASN A 31 -15.62 -5.91 -2.01
CA ASN A 31 -14.16 -6.02 -2.10
C ASN A 31 -13.69 -7.24 -1.29
N THR A 32 -13.25 -8.30 -1.97
CA THR A 32 -12.65 -9.48 -1.33
C THR A 32 -11.37 -9.10 -0.61
N VAL A 33 -10.96 -9.86 0.41
CA VAL A 33 -9.65 -9.66 1.06
C VAL A 33 -8.54 -9.78 0.00
N CYS A 34 -7.60 -8.84 -0.01
CA CYS A 34 -6.49 -8.87 -0.95
C CYS A 34 -5.60 -10.11 -0.69
N ALA A 35 -5.21 -10.83 -1.74
CA ALA A 35 -4.65 -12.18 -1.63
C ALA A 35 -3.11 -12.22 -1.54
N SER A 36 -2.44 -11.11 -1.83
CA SER A 36 -0.98 -11.02 -1.83
C SER A 36 -0.50 -9.65 -1.32
N PRO A 37 0.76 -9.54 -0.84
CA PRO A 37 1.35 -8.25 -0.46
C PRO A 37 1.25 -7.18 -1.57
N CYS A 38 1.35 -7.59 -2.84
CA CYS A 38 1.27 -6.69 -3.98
C CYS A 38 -0.16 -6.21 -4.27
N ASP A 39 -1.15 -7.11 -4.21
CA ASP A 39 -2.57 -6.73 -4.32
C ASP A 39 -2.94 -5.76 -3.18
N CYS A 40 -2.50 -6.06 -1.95
CA CYS A 40 -2.78 -5.23 -0.79
C CYS A 40 -2.08 -3.87 -0.83
N LYS A 41 -0.90 -3.78 -1.44
CA LYS A 41 -0.22 -2.50 -1.70
C LYS A 41 -1.06 -1.60 -2.60
N GLU A 42 -1.58 -2.12 -3.71
CA GLU A 42 -2.42 -1.31 -4.61
C GLU A 42 -3.71 -0.87 -3.92
N ARG A 43 -4.37 -1.78 -3.20
CA ARG A 43 -5.59 -1.46 -2.44
C ARG A 43 -5.34 -0.33 -1.44
N LEU A 44 -4.22 -0.40 -0.73
CA LEU A 44 -3.82 0.60 0.23
C LEU A 44 -3.58 1.98 -0.43
N GLN A 45 -2.90 2.02 -1.58
CA GLN A 45 -2.73 3.25 -2.37
C GLN A 45 -4.08 3.89 -2.74
N LYS A 46 -5.07 3.07 -3.11
CA LYS A 46 -6.42 3.54 -3.42
C LYS A 46 -7.13 4.11 -2.20
N LYS A 47 -7.00 3.47 -1.02
CA LYS A 47 -7.56 3.99 0.24
C LYS A 47 -6.98 5.36 0.58
N ILE A 48 -5.66 5.51 0.53
CA ILE A 48 -4.98 6.77 0.84
C ILE A 48 -5.40 7.86 -0.16
N SER A 49 -5.37 7.56 -1.47
CA SER A 49 -5.76 8.52 -2.50
C SER A 49 -7.23 8.96 -2.35
N TYR A 50 -8.14 8.06 -1.99
CA TYR A 50 -9.54 8.39 -1.75
C TYR A 50 -9.69 9.45 -0.63
N TYR A 51 -9.04 9.24 0.52
CA TYR A 51 -9.14 10.19 1.63
C TYR A 51 -8.44 11.51 1.34
N ASP A 52 -7.31 11.50 0.65
CA ASP A 52 -6.58 12.70 0.23
C ASP A 52 -7.46 13.63 -0.62
N ILE A 53 -8.06 13.06 -1.68
CA ILE A 53 -8.99 13.80 -2.57
C ILE A 53 -10.17 14.36 -1.77
N ARG A 54 -10.72 13.59 -0.83
CA ARG A 54 -11.90 14.01 -0.08
C ARG A 54 -11.62 15.12 0.92
N ILE A 55 -10.49 15.05 1.62
CA ILE A 55 -10.03 16.13 2.50
C ILE A 55 -9.75 17.39 1.68
N ALA A 56 -9.06 17.27 0.55
CA ALA A 56 -8.78 18.40 -0.34
C ALA A 56 -10.06 19.08 -0.87
N ASN A 57 -11.06 18.29 -1.31
CA ASN A 57 -12.36 18.82 -1.74
C ASN A 57 -13.11 19.51 -0.59
N THR A 58 -13.02 18.96 0.62
CA THR A 58 -13.68 19.53 1.80
C THR A 58 -13.03 20.85 2.23
N LEU A 59 -11.70 20.93 2.16
CA LEU A 59 -10.96 22.19 2.38
C LEU A 59 -11.40 23.25 1.36
N LYS A 60 -11.53 22.90 0.08
CA LYS A 60 -12.02 23.83 -0.95
C LYS A 60 -13.41 24.38 -0.62
N ASN A 61 -14.33 23.52 -0.19
CA ASN A 61 -15.68 23.94 0.23
C ASN A 61 -15.64 24.87 1.45
N PHE A 62 -14.77 24.59 2.42
CA PHE A 62 -14.54 25.47 3.57
C PHE A 62 -14.06 26.87 3.12
N GLU A 63 -13.06 26.94 2.23
CA GLU A 63 -12.53 28.19 1.70
C GLU A 63 -13.58 29.00 0.94
N ASP A 64 -14.40 28.34 0.13
CA ASP A 64 -15.50 28.97 -0.60
C ASP A 64 -16.56 29.53 0.36
N ASN A 65 -16.95 28.78 1.38
CA ASN A 65 -17.87 29.24 2.42
C ASN A 65 -17.30 30.43 3.20
N LEU A 66 -16.03 30.36 3.62
CA LEU A 66 -15.35 31.46 4.30
C LEU A 66 -15.39 32.75 3.46
N LYS A 67 -15.13 32.62 2.15
CA LYS A 67 -15.24 33.75 1.21
C LYS A 67 -16.65 34.34 1.14
N GLN A 68 -17.69 33.50 1.17
CA GLN A 68 -19.08 33.99 1.18
C GLN A 68 -19.43 34.69 2.49
N LEU A 69 -18.97 34.19 3.64
CA LEU A 69 -19.15 34.86 4.93
C LEU A 69 -18.50 36.24 4.92
N LEU A 70 -17.27 36.35 4.42
CA LEU A 70 -16.57 37.63 4.32
C LEU A 70 -17.32 38.63 3.43
N LYS A 71 -17.87 38.18 2.29
CA LYS A 71 -18.72 39.02 1.43
C LYS A 71 -19.98 39.50 2.16
N LEU A 72 -20.64 38.61 2.91
CA LEU A 72 -21.83 38.94 3.69
C LEU A 72 -21.51 39.97 4.79
N GLN A 73 -20.38 39.83 5.46
CA GLN A 73 -19.89 40.80 6.45
C GLN A 73 -19.64 42.17 5.82
N VAL A 74 -18.95 42.23 4.68
CA VAL A 74 -18.70 43.51 3.96
C VAL A 74 -20.01 44.14 3.48
N ALA A 75 -20.94 43.36 2.93
CA ALA A 75 -22.25 43.86 2.49
C ALA A 75 -23.08 44.39 3.67
N THR A 76 -23.00 43.72 4.83
CA THR A 76 -23.65 44.15 6.08
C THR A 76 -23.09 45.48 6.58
N LEU A 77 -21.77 45.65 6.55
CA LEU A 77 -21.09 46.89 6.94
C LEU A 77 -21.39 48.06 5.99
N SER A 78 -21.61 47.75 4.71
CA SER A 78 -21.92 48.75 3.67
C SER A 78 -23.42 49.05 3.56
N GLY A 79 -24.26 48.28 4.27
CA GLY A 79 -25.71 48.35 4.24
C GLY A 79 -26.31 49.38 5.19
N ASN A 80 -27.64 49.53 5.16
CA ASN A 80 -28.35 50.34 6.15
C ASN A 80 -28.44 49.60 7.51
N LYS A 81 -28.72 50.34 8.59
CA LYS A 81 -28.83 49.76 9.96
C LYS A 81 -29.83 48.61 10.07
N ALA A 82 -30.91 48.61 9.29
CA ALA A 82 -31.91 47.55 9.31
C ALA A 82 -31.37 46.25 8.72
N LEU A 83 -30.68 46.33 7.58
CA LEU A 83 -29.98 45.20 6.96
C LEU A 83 -28.90 44.64 7.88
N ALA A 84 -28.11 45.52 8.50
CA ALA A 84 -27.07 45.09 9.43
C ALA A 84 -27.65 44.33 10.65
N LYS A 85 -28.75 44.84 11.23
CA LYS A 85 -29.41 44.18 12.36
C LYS A 85 -29.99 42.81 11.97
N ALA A 86 -30.51 42.67 10.76
CA ALA A 86 -31.06 41.41 10.26
C ALA A 86 -29.99 40.38 9.90
N ALA A 87 -28.81 40.81 9.44
CA ALA A 87 -27.74 39.93 9.00
C ALA A 87 -26.86 39.37 10.15
N VAL A 88 -26.80 40.05 11.31
CA VAL A 88 -25.96 39.62 12.45
C VAL A 88 -26.21 38.17 12.88
N PRO A 89 -27.46 37.69 13.07
CA PRO A 89 -27.71 36.29 13.44
C PRO A 89 -27.24 35.29 12.36
N VAL A 90 -27.40 35.63 11.08
CA VAL A 90 -26.97 34.79 9.95
C VAL A 90 -25.45 34.69 9.90
N ILE A 91 -24.75 35.82 10.08
CA ILE A 91 -23.28 35.85 10.16
C ILE A 91 -22.78 35.01 11.35
N GLY A 92 -23.45 35.11 12.50
CA GLY A 92 -23.12 34.31 13.69
C GLY A 92 -23.28 32.80 13.45
N ALA A 93 -24.41 32.39 12.88
CA ALA A 93 -24.67 30.98 12.55
C ALA A 93 -23.66 30.44 11.52
N ALA A 94 -23.40 31.21 10.46
CA ALA A 94 -22.41 30.86 9.45
C ALA A 94 -20.98 30.74 10.02
N GLY A 95 -20.62 31.64 10.94
CA GLY A 95 -19.36 31.56 11.68
C GLY A 95 -19.23 30.26 12.49
N ALA A 96 -20.27 29.88 13.23
CA ALA A 96 -20.28 28.65 14.02
C ALA A 96 -20.17 27.39 13.14
N ILE A 97 -20.82 27.37 11.97
CA ILE A 97 -20.71 26.29 10.98
C ILE A 97 -19.27 26.16 10.48
N LEU A 98 -18.64 27.29 10.12
CA LEU A 98 -17.25 27.29 9.65
C LEU A 98 -16.27 26.84 10.72
N GLU A 99 -16.47 27.25 11.97
CA GLU A 99 -15.63 26.81 13.09
C GLU A 99 -15.71 25.29 13.30
N GLN A 100 -16.93 24.73 13.27
CA GLN A 100 -17.14 23.28 13.37
C GLN A 100 -16.50 22.52 12.19
N CYS A 101 -16.70 23.02 10.97
CA CYS A 101 -16.07 22.46 9.77
C CYS A 101 -14.54 22.50 9.88
N LYS A 102 -13.95 23.61 10.32
CA LYS A 102 -12.50 23.74 10.49
C LYS A 102 -11.94 22.76 11.50
N ALA A 103 -12.59 22.61 12.67
CA ALA A 103 -12.17 21.67 13.69
C ALA A 103 -12.19 20.22 13.17
N LYS A 104 -13.22 19.85 12.39
CA LYS A 104 -13.31 18.52 11.77
C LYS A 104 -12.28 18.32 10.66
N LEU A 105 -12.02 19.34 9.86
CA LEU A 105 -10.98 19.30 8.83
C LEU A 105 -9.60 19.09 9.45
N ASP A 106 -9.28 19.78 10.54
CA ASP A 106 -7.99 19.65 11.24
C ASP A 106 -7.81 18.25 11.84
N ASP A 107 -8.87 17.70 12.45
CA ASP A 107 -8.84 16.33 12.97
C ASP A 107 -8.65 15.31 11.83
N ALA A 108 -9.41 15.45 10.73
CA ALA A 108 -9.28 14.61 9.54
C ALA A 108 -7.86 14.64 8.97
N GLN A 109 -7.27 15.83 8.82
CA GLN A 109 -5.90 15.98 8.30
C GLN A 109 -4.87 15.33 9.23
N LYS A 110 -5.00 15.51 10.55
CA LYS A 110 -4.09 14.88 11.53
C LYS A 110 -4.16 13.35 11.48
N LYS A 111 -5.37 12.80 11.34
CA LYS A 111 -5.57 11.35 11.19
C LYS A 111 -5.03 10.85 9.87
N PHE A 112 -5.22 11.61 8.79
CA PHE A 112 -4.67 11.30 7.47
C PHE A 112 -3.14 11.25 7.50
N ASP A 113 -2.48 12.27 8.05
CA ASP A 113 -1.02 12.31 8.16
C ASP A 113 -0.47 11.12 8.96
N THR A 114 -1.21 10.69 9.99
CA THR A 114 -0.85 9.51 10.79
C THR A 114 -0.98 8.22 9.98
N ALA A 115 -2.11 8.03 9.29
CA ALA A 115 -2.32 6.89 8.41
C ALA A 115 -1.26 6.84 7.29
N ALA A 116 -1.01 7.96 6.60
CA ALA A 116 -0.04 8.08 5.50
C ALA A 116 1.40 7.74 5.93
N ARG A 117 1.80 8.09 7.16
CA ARG A 117 3.13 7.71 7.68
C ARG A 117 3.27 6.21 7.93
N ILE A 118 2.22 5.56 8.43
CA ILE A 118 2.23 4.12 8.70
C ILE A 118 2.12 3.36 7.37
N ASP A 119 1.26 3.84 6.48
CA ASP A 119 1.09 3.38 5.10
C ASP A 119 2.43 3.28 4.36
N ALA A 120 3.21 4.37 4.33
CA ALA A 120 4.52 4.38 3.66
C ALA A 120 5.48 3.29 4.17
N LYS A 121 5.39 2.92 5.47
CA LYS A 121 6.17 1.80 6.03
C LYS A 121 5.64 0.47 5.51
N VAL A 122 4.33 0.26 5.58
CA VAL A 122 3.67 -0.98 5.15
C VAL A 122 3.89 -1.22 3.65
N GLU A 123 3.72 -0.22 2.80
CA GLU A 123 3.97 -0.33 1.36
C GLU A 123 5.42 -0.74 1.04
N LYS A 124 6.37 -0.13 1.75
CA LYS A 124 7.79 -0.45 1.60
C LYS A 124 8.05 -1.89 2.06
N THR A 125 7.45 -2.30 3.16
CA THR A 125 7.55 -3.68 3.64
C THR A 125 6.95 -4.68 2.65
N TYR A 126 5.78 -4.43 2.07
CA TYR A 126 5.22 -5.29 1.02
C TYR A 126 6.16 -5.42 -0.19
N SER A 127 6.82 -4.32 -0.56
CA SER A 127 7.83 -4.33 -1.64
C SER A 127 9.04 -5.18 -1.25
N ILE A 128 9.51 -5.09 0.00
CA ILE A 128 10.59 -5.93 0.54
C ILE A 128 10.20 -7.41 0.58
N MET A 129 8.98 -7.73 1.01
CA MET A 129 8.45 -9.10 1.01
C MET A 129 8.49 -9.72 -0.39
N GLN A 130 8.07 -8.96 -1.41
CA GLN A 130 8.12 -9.39 -2.80
C GLN A 130 9.55 -9.68 -3.28
N HIS A 131 10.52 -8.87 -2.85
CA HIS A 131 11.93 -9.13 -3.13
C HIS A 131 12.42 -10.42 -2.48
N PHE A 132 12.04 -10.69 -1.22
CA PHE A 132 12.40 -11.93 -0.53
C PHE A 132 11.84 -13.16 -1.22
N VAL A 133 10.55 -13.14 -1.59
CA VAL A 133 9.89 -14.29 -2.24
C VAL A 133 10.53 -14.63 -3.59
N LYS A 134 11.10 -13.64 -4.29
CA LYS A 134 11.85 -13.87 -5.54
C LYS A 134 13.34 -14.11 -5.33
N ALA A 135 13.86 -13.90 -4.12
CA ALA A 135 15.25 -14.15 -3.79
C ALA A 135 15.46 -15.64 -3.55
N THR A 136 16.33 -16.25 -4.34
CA THR A 136 16.78 -17.63 -4.15
C THR A 136 18.27 -17.66 -3.88
N SER A 137 18.67 -18.53 -2.97
CA SER A 137 20.07 -18.87 -2.73
C SER A 137 20.24 -20.37 -2.88
N GLN A 138 21.37 -20.79 -3.44
CA GLN A 138 21.69 -22.19 -3.64
C GLN A 138 23.16 -22.42 -3.36
N LEU A 139 23.43 -23.46 -2.58
CA LEU A 139 24.75 -24.03 -2.40
C LEU A 139 24.70 -25.51 -2.75
N LYS A 140 25.52 -25.94 -3.71
CA LYS A 140 25.70 -27.36 -4.05
C LYS A 140 27.16 -27.76 -3.92
N LEU A 141 27.40 -28.68 -2.99
CA LEU A 141 28.68 -29.34 -2.80
C LEU A 141 28.65 -30.68 -3.51
N THR A 142 29.59 -30.92 -4.42
CA THR A 142 29.76 -32.20 -5.11
C THR A 142 31.14 -32.76 -4.75
N ALA A 143 31.18 -33.97 -4.17
CA ALA A 143 32.41 -34.65 -3.84
C ALA A 143 33.19 -35.00 -5.11
N ASP A 144 34.51 -35.05 -5.02
CA ASP A 144 35.36 -35.48 -6.13
C ASP A 144 35.23 -36.99 -6.40
N SER A 145 36.04 -37.50 -7.33
CA SER A 145 36.07 -38.93 -7.68
C SER A 145 36.50 -39.85 -6.54
N THR A 146 37.02 -39.30 -5.44
CA THR A 146 37.43 -40.03 -4.24
C THR A 146 36.41 -39.91 -3.10
N GLY A 147 35.31 -39.17 -3.30
CA GLY A 147 34.28 -38.97 -2.30
C GLY A 147 34.59 -37.87 -1.28
N TYR A 148 35.67 -37.10 -1.48
CA TYR A 148 36.01 -35.97 -0.61
C TYR A 148 35.50 -34.65 -1.17
N PHE A 149 35.12 -33.75 -0.27
CA PHE A 149 34.85 -32.36 -0.64
C PHE A 149 36.16 -31.57 -0.63
N ARG A 150 36.50 -30.94 -1.75
CA ARG A 150 37.70 -30.12 -1.96
C ARG A 150 37.32 -28.71 -2.40
N GLU A 151 38.32 -27.87 -2.68
CA GLU A 151 38.12 -26.51 -3.20
C GLU A 151 37.20 -26.48 -4.44
N THR A 152 37.30 -27.47 -5.32
CA THR A 152 36.47 -27.58 -6.54
C THR A 152 35.05 -28.09 -6.29
N SER A 153 34.71 -28.51 -5.06
CA SER A 153 33.42 -29.11 -4.75
C SER A 153 32.25 -28.11 -4.73
N PHE A 154 32.52 -26.80 -4.69
CA PHE A 154 31.50 -25.75 -4.72
C PHE A 154 30.92 -25.55 -6.14
N THR A 155 30.22 -26.56 -6.62
CA THR A 155 29.71 -26.64 -8.01
C THR A 155 28.57 -25.66 -8.32
N GLN A 156 27.79 -25.26 -7.32
CA GLN A 156 26.83 -24.17 -7.44
C GLN A 156 26.91 -23.28 -6.20
N LYS A 157 27.00 -21.96 -6.43
CA LYS A 157 27.02 -20.95 -5.38
C LYS A 157 26.25 -19.72 -5.84
N SER A 158 25.16 -19.43 -5.15
CA SER A 158 24.42 -18.19 -5.28
C SER A 158 23.84 -17.82 -3.93
N LEU A 159 23.96 -16.55 -3.55
CA LEU A 159 23.40 -16.02 -2.32
C LEU A 159 22.61 -14.76 -2.65
N GLY A 160 21.35 -14.74 -2.22
CA GLY A 160 20.50 -13.55 -2.23
C GLY A 160 20.38 -12.88 -3.59
N LYS A 161 20.34 -13.65 -4.69
CA LYS A 161 20.17 -13.06 -6.02
C LYS A 161 18.75 -12.52 -6.14
N VAL A 162 18.58 -11.24 -5.84
CA VAL A 162 17.31 -10.53 -5.99
C VAL A 162 17.28 -9.95 -7.40
N GLN A 163 16.36 -10.43 -8.23
CA GLN A 163 16.05 -9.73 -9.48
C GLN A 163 15.17 -8.51 -9.17
N PRO A 164 15.37 -7.37 -9.85
CA PRO A 164 14.46 -6.24 -9.77
C PRO A 164 13.04 -6.72 -10.06
N SER A 165 12.20 -6.65 -9.04
CA SER A 165 10.86 -7.15 -9.09
C SER A 165 9.94 -6.00 -8.74
N LYS A 166 9.18 -5.54 -9.72
CA LYS A 166 7.98 -4.76 -9.43
C LYS A 166 6.92 -5.73 -8.91
N CYS A 167 6.00 -5.22 -8.10
CA CYS A 167 4.72 -5.90 -7.99
C CYS A 167 4.18 -6.08 -9.41
N GLU A 168 3.90 -7.33 -9.78
CA GLU A 168 3.26 -7.62 -11.06
C GLU A 168 1.91 -6.94 -11.10
N ALA A 169 1.40 -6.68 -12.30
CA ALA A 169 0.11 -6.04 -12.43
C ALA A 169 -0.91 -6.81 -11.59
N PRO A 170 -1.71 -6.10 -10.79
CA PRO A 170 -2.64 -6.71 -9.85
C PRO A 170 -3.56 -7.70 -10.54
N SER A 171 -3.93 -8.74 -9.80
CA SER A 171 -4.99 -9.64 -10.24
C SER A 171 -6.27 -8.82 -10.48
N GLY A 172 -7.07 -9.18 -11.49
CA GLY A 172 -8.11 -8.31 -12.06
C GLY A 172 -9.19 -7.77 -11.11
N GLY A 173 -9.28 -8.29 -9.88
CA GLY A 173 -10.20 -7.79 -8.84
C GLY A 173 -9.79 -6.44 -8.27
N GLU A 174 -8.53 -6.26 -7.87
CA GLU A 174 -8.06 -4.98 -7.31
C GLU A 174 -7.99 -3.91 -8.39
N LYS A 175 -7.58 -4.24 -9.62
CA LYS A 175 -7.53 -3.30 -10.75
C LYS A 175 -8.89 -2.64 -11.08
N ALA A 176 -9.99 -3.35 -10.85
CA ALA A 176 -11.34 -2.93 -11.22
C ALA A 176 -12.12 -2.21 -10.11
N ALA A 177 -11.73 -2.38 -8.85
CA ALA A 177 -12.44 -1.76 -7.73
C ALA A 177 -12.01 -0.29 -7.57
N ALA A 178 -12.93 0.64 -7.81
CA ALA A 178 -12.80 2.01 -7.34
C ALA A 178 -13.30 2.08 -5.89
N LEU A 179 -12.54 2.76 -5.02
CA LEU A 179 -13.10 3.18 -3.73
C LEU A 179 -14.07 4.34 -3.99
N THR A 180 -15.36 4.07 -3.79
CA THR A 180 -16.44 5.07 -3.79
C THR A 180 -16.90 5.28 -2.35
N THR A 181 -17.77 6.25 -2.12
CA THR A 181 -18.37 6.47 -0.79
C THR A 181 -19.07 5.20 -0.27
N GLU A 182 -19.72 4.45 -1.17
CA GLU A 182 -20.43 3.22 -0.88
C GLU A 182 -19.46 2.07 -0.54
N THR A 183 -18.38 1.92 -1.31
CA THR A 183 -17.43 0.81 -1.11
C THR A 183 -16.41 1.08 0.00
N ALA A 184 -16.09 2.35 0.29
CA ALA A 184 -15.25 2.76 1.42
C ALA A 184 -15.88 2.39 2.77
N ALA A 185 -17.22 2.41 2.85
CA ALA A 185 -17.96 2.07 4.05
C ALA A 185 -17.84 0.58 4.43
N THR A 186 -17.73 -0.31 3.44
CA THR A 186 -17.66 -1.77 3.63
C THR A 186 -16.26 -2.34 3.42
N GLU A 187 -15.26 -1.46 3.39
CA GLU A 187 -13.91 -1.83 3.03
C GLU A 187 -13.25 -2.70 4.10
N LEU A 188 -12.73 -3.84 3.69
CA LEU A 188 -12.12 -4.82 4.61
C LEU A 188 -10.76 -4.34 5.13
N GLU A 189 -10.42 -4.81 6.33
CA GLU A 189 -9.09 -4.68 6.90
C GLU A 189 -8.04 -5.37 6.01
N LEU A 190 -6.84 -4.81 5.99
CA LEU A 190 -5.72 -5.45 5.30
C LEU A 190 -5.29 -6.68 6.11
N PRO A 191 -5.11 -7.84 5.46
CA PRO A 191 -4.64 -9.03 6.15
C PRO A 191 -3.16 -8.88 6.53
N ALA A 192 -2.75 -9.57 7.59
CA ALA A 192 -1.34 -9.72 7.91
C ALA A 192 -0.70 -10.73 6.96
N PHE A 193 0.46 -10.38 6.40
CA PHE A 193 1.31 -11.33 5.69
C PHE A 193 2.56 -11.62 6.50
N THR A 194 2.90 -12.89 6.56
CA THR A 194 4.18 -13.35 7.13
C THR A 194 5.02 -13.92 6.01
N VAL A 195 6.27 -13.50 5.93
CA VAL A 195 7.24 -14.16 5.06
C VAL A 195 7.90 -15.26 5.87
N LYS A 196 7.95 -16.47 5.34
CA LYS A 196 8.66 -17.60 5.94
C LYS A 196 9.93 -17.86 5.15
N THR A 197 11.02 -18.08 5.85
CA THR A 197 12.21 -18.71 5.27
C THR A 197 11.90 -20.16 4.99
N LYS A 198 12.42 -20.69 3.88
CA LYS A 198 12.37 -22.11 3.55
C LYS A 198 13.78 -22.57 3.22
N MET A 199 14.34 -23.42 4.08
CA MET A 199 15.52 -24.21 3.76
C MET A 199 15.07 -25.55 3.20
N SER A 200 15.62 -25.93 2.05
CA SER A 200 15.40 -27.24 1.43
C SER A 200 16.74 -27.93 1.30
N VAL A 201 16.85 -29.13 1.87
CA VAL A 201 18.07 -29.95 1.83
C VAL A 201 17.82 -31.13 0.92
N LYS A 202 18.74 -31.41 0.00
CA LYS A 202 18.77 -32.64 -0.81
C LYS A 202 20.16 -33.25 -0.77
N CYS A 203 20.23 -34.56 -1.00
CA CYS A 203 21.48 -35.27 -0.97
C CYS A 203 21.46 -36.51 -1.85
N SER A 204 22.57 -36.77 -2.53
CA SER A 204 22.83 -38.01 -3.26
C SER A 204 24.21 -38.58 -2.91
N THR A 205 24.35 -39.89 -2.77
CA THR A 205 25.65 -40.51 -2.48
C THR A 205 26.55 -40.63 -3.69
N ASN A 206 26.00 -40.51 -4.90
CA ASN A 206 26.75 -40.54 -6.15
C ASN A 206 26.08 -39.66 -7.22
N SER A 207 26.66 -39.60 -8.41
CA SER A 207 26.07 -38.88 -9.56
C SER A 207 24.76 -39.49 -10.06
N GLY A 208 24.52 -40.78 -9.80
CA GLY A 208 23.37 -41.55 -10.27
C GLY A 208 22.09 -41.40 -9.44
N GLY A 209 22.09 -40.58 -8.39
CA GLY A 209 20.88 -40.35 -7.57
C GLY A 209 20.66 -41.40 -6.48
N SER A 210 21.70 -42.02 -5.94
CA SER A 210 21.55 -42.92 -4.79
C SER A 210 21.31 -42.13 -3.49
N THR A 211 20.58 -42.71 -2.54
CA THR A 211 20.15 -42.01 -1.32
C THR A 211 21.21 -41.87 -0.24
N CYS A 212 21.18 -40.75 0.49
CA CYS A 212 22.03 -40.48 1.65
C CYS A 212 21.43 -40.89 3.00
N HIS A 213 20.20 -41.42 3.03
CA HIS A 213 19.52 -41.73 4.31
C HIS A 213 20.23 -42.84 5.12
N GLY A 214 20.93 -43.76 4.45
CA GLY A 214 21.63 -44.88 5.10
C GLY A 214 23.02 -45.16 4.53
N ALA A 215 23.60 -44.20 3.81
CA ALA A 215 24.90 -44.38 3.15
C ALA A 215 25.69 -43.07 3.14
N THR A 216 27.02 -43.20 3.19
CA THR A 216 27.95 -42.07 3.11
C THR A 216 28.02 -41.51 1.69
N ILE A 217 28.39 -40.24 1.57
CA ILE A 217 28.75 -39.65 0.28
C ILE A 217 29.93 -40.43 -0.31
N ALA A 218 29.76 -40.90 -1.54
CA ALA A 218 30.78 -41.57 -2.33
C ALA A 218 31.24 -40.64 -3.47
N ALA A 219 32.05 -41.19 -4.37
CA ALA A 219 32.55 -40.48 -5.54
C ALA A 219 31.42 -39.76 -6.30
N ASN A 220 31.58 -38.47 -6.54
CA ASN A 220 30.62 -37.61 -7.24
C ASN A 220 29.24 -37.49 -6.56
N GLY A 221 29.10 -37.90 -5.29
CA GLY A 221 27.91 -37.59 -4.49
C GLY A 221 27.81 -36.11 -4.18
N TRP A 222 26.65 -35.64 -3.76
CA TRP A 222 26.40 -34.23 -3.54
C TRP A 222 25.43 -33.93 -2.39
N ILE A 223 25.59 -32.75 -1.82
CA ILE A 223 24.67 -32.13 -0.86
C ILE A 223 24.24 -30.79 -1.46
N GLN A 224 22.95 -30.54 -1.51
CA GLN A 224 22.36 -29.31 -2.02
C GLN A 224 21.51 -28.65 -0.95
N LEU A 225 21.73 -27.36 -0.76
CA LEU A 225 20.98 -26.49 0.14
C LEU A 225 20.36 -25.38 -0.71
N ASP A 226 19.04 -25.28 -0.69
CA ASP A 226 18.29 -24.22 -1.34
C ASP A 226 17.59 -23.39 -0.26
N LEU A 227 17.90 -22.09 -0.20
CA LEU A 227 17.21 -21.13 0.66
C LEU A 227 16.29 -20.27 -0.22
N ALA A 228 15.01 -20.28 0.12
CA ALA A 228 13.97 -19.47 -0.50
C ALA A 228 13.13 -18.77 0.58
N HIS A 229 12.24 -17.89 0.14
CA HIS A 229 11.22 -17.29 1.01
C HIS A 229 9.85 -17.48 0.38
N THR A 230 8.82 -17.62 1.21
CA THR A 230 7.44 -17.84 0.77
C THR A 230 6.46 -17.17 1.71
N THR A 231 5.26 -16.87 1.24
CA THR A 231 4.11 -16.48 2.09
C THR A 231 3.23 -17.66 2.47
N GLY A 232 3.47 -18.83 1.88
CA GLY A 232 2.79 -20.08 2.25
C GLY A 232 3.45 -20.80 3.42
N ASP A 233 2.81 -21.86 3.89
CA ASP A 233 3.35 -22.67 4.97
C ASP A 233 4.61 -23.45 4.56
N VAL A 234 5.52 -23.59 5.53
CA VAL A 234 6.74 -24.39 5.41
C VAL A 234 6.69 -25.46 6.49
N PRO A 235 6.11 -26.64 6.22
CA PRO A 235 6.11 -27.72 7.18
C PRO A 235 7.54 -28.24 7.40
N ASP A 236 7.86 -28.63 8.63
CA ASP A 236 9.08 -29.38 8.90
C ASP A 236 8.90 -30.83 8.41
N THR A 237 9.64 -31.18 7.36
CA THR A 237 9.61 -32.52 6.76
C THR A 237 10.89 -33.32 7.05
N THR A 238 11.75 -32.85 7.96
CA THR A 238 13.02 -33.50 8.28
C THR A 238 12.83 -34.93 8.82
N ALA A 239 11.76 -35.19 9.57
CA ALA A 239 11.39 -36.53 10.02
C ALA A 239 11.01 -37.50 8.88
N ALA A 240 10.69 -36.98 7.70
CA ALA A 240 10.39 -37.74 6.49
C ALA A 240 11.62 -37.96 5.58
N TRP A 241 12.82 -37.60 6.04
CA TRP A 241 14.07 -37.88 5.33
C TRP A 241 14.31 -39.39 5.20
N ARG A 242 14.02 -39.94 4.01
CA ARG A 242 14.00 -41.39 3.72
C ARG A 242 14.80 -41.69 2.43
N SER A 243 14.59 -42.86 1.82
CA SER A 243 15.36 -43.37 0.68
C SER A 243 15.31 -42.56 -0.63
N ASN A 244 14.63 -41.41 -0.67
CA ASN A 244 14.48 -40.53 -1.84
C ASN A 244 15.14 -39.16 -1.67
N THR A 245 16.17 -39.05 -0.82
CA THR A 245 16.92 -37.80 -0.50
C THR A 245 17.42 -37.01 -1.72
N HIS A 246 17.59 -37.63 -2.88
CA HIS A 246 18.11 -37.01 -4.09
C HIS A 246 17.01 -36.32 -4.93
N THR A 247 15.75 -36.76 -4.80
CA THR A 247 14.59 -36.19 -5.49
C THR A 247 13.73 -35.34 -4.58
N THR A 248 13.56 -35.77 -3.33
CA THR A 248 12.68 -35.14 -2.34
C THR A 248 13.51 -34.44 -1.27
N SER A 249 13.22 -33.16 -1.04
CA SER A 249 13.91 -32.37 -0.04
C SER A 249 13.35 -32.61 1.37
N ALA A 250 14.23 -32.51 2.37
CA ALA A 250 13.82 -32.16 3.72
C ALA A 250 13.72 -30.65 3.80
N ASP A 251 12.54 -30.17 4.17
CA ASP A 251 12.21 -28.76 4.25
C ASP A 251 12.02 -28.37 5.71
N PHE A 252 12.48 -27.19 6.08
CA PHE A 252 12.17 -26.56 7.36
C PHE A 252 12.28 -25.05 7.21
N GLY A 253 11.69 -24.30 8.13
CA GLY A 253 11.59 -22.85 8.00
C GLY A 253 11.22 -22.16 9.29
N ASN A 254 11.44 -20.85 9.30
CA ASN A 254 11.03 -19.97 10.37
C ASN A 254 10.31 -18.75 9.79
N GLU A 255 9.41 -18.20 10.58
CA GLU A 255 8.72 -16.95 10.25
C GLU A 255 9.66 -15.75 10.36
N ILE A 256 9.52 -14.81 9.43
CA ILE A 256 10.12 -13.48 9.46
C ILE A 256 8.96 -12.49 9.58
N ALA A 257 8.79 -11.94 10.78
CA ALA A 257 7.84 -10.87 11.04
C ALA A 257 8.40 -9.54 10.49
N LEU A 258 8.17 -9.26 9.20
CA LEU A 258 8.61 -8.01 8.58
C LEU A 258 7.63 -6.85 8.80
N LEU A 259 6.33 -7.15 8.95
CA LEU A 259 5.30 -6.14 9.19
C LEU A 259 5.14 -5.82 10.68
N ASP A 260 5.40 -6.79 11.56
CA ASP A 260 5.17 -6.66 13.01
C ASP A 260 3.76 -6.05 13.28
N ASP A 261 3.62 -5.20 14.29
CA ASP A 261 2.38 -4.49 14.61
C ASP A 261 1.97 -3.42 13.57
N ASN A 262 2.74 -3.17 12.50
CA ASN A 262 2.43 -2.08 11.57
C ASN A 262 1.10 -2.29 10.82
N ILE A 263 0.68 -3.53 10.55
CA ILE A 263 -0.62 -3.80 9.92
C ILE A 263 -1.78 -3.49 10.86
N THR A 264 -1.68 -3.93 12.12
CA THR A 264 -2.69 -3.62 13.13
C THR A 264 -2.79 -2.11 13.33
N ASN A 265 -1.64 -1.43 13.46
CA ASN A 265 -1.59 0.03 13.62
C ASN A 265 -2.14 0.76 12.39
N LEU A 266 -1.89 0.27 11.18
CA LEU A 266 -2.43 0.85 9.95
C LEU A 266 -3.95 0.68 9.86
N ASN A 267 -4.46 -0.53 10.11
CA ASN A 267 -5.91 -0.79 10.08
C ASN A 267 -6.64 0.09 11.10
N ASN A 268 -6.07 0.25 12.31
CA ASN A 268 -6.60 1.18 13.31
C ASN A 268 -6.57 2.64 12.83
N ALA A 269 -5.45 3.11 12.27
CA ALA A 269 -5.34 4.48 11.76
C ALA A 269 -6.30 4.76 10.59
N LEU A 270 -6.50 3.80 9.69
CA LEU A 270 -7.48 3.90 8.60
C LEU A 270 -8.92 3.93 9.12
N LYS A 271 -9.22 3.18 10.18
CA LYS A 271 -10.52 3.22 10.85
C LYS A 271 -10.78 4.58 11.49
N GLU A 272 -9.81 5.13 12.22
CA GLU A 272 -9.92 6.46 12.82
C GLU A 272 -10.08 7.55 11.75
N LEU A 273 -9.33 7.47 10.64
CA LEU A 273 -9.46 8.39 9.51
C LEU A 273 -10.85 8.33 8.88
N LYS A 274 -11.44 7.13 8.77
CA LYS A 274 -12.80 6.95 8.29
C LYS A 274 -13.83 7.62 9.20
N GLU A 275 -13.67 7.49 10.51
CA GLU A 275 -14.55 8.09 11.52
C GLU A 275 -14.40 9.63 11.58
N ALA A 276 -13.23 10.16 11.20
CA ALA A 276 -12.92 11.58 11.18
C ALA A 276 -13.41 12.31 9.91
N ASP A 277 -14.33 11.75 9.14
CA ASP A 277 -14.86 12.36 7.91
C ASP A 277 -15.39 13.80 8.12
N PRO A 278 -14.79 14.81 7.48
CA PRO A 278 -15.22 16.20 7.62
C PRO A 278 -16.43 16.56 6.73
N THR A 279 -16.82 15.70 5.78
CA THR A 279 -17.77 16.01 4.71
C THR A 279 -19.10 16.55 5.26
N THR A 280 -19.68 15.89 6.26
CA THR A 280 -20.98 16.27 6.82
C THR A 280 -20.93 17.63 7.52
N ALA A 281 -19.89 17.88 8.32
CA ALA A 281 -19.72 19.15 9.04
C ALA A 281 -19.47 20.33 8.09
N CYS A 282 -18.88 20.05 6.91
CA CYS A 282 -18.55 21.04 5.90
C CYS A 282 -19.54 21.08 4.72
N ALA A 283 -20.66 20.34 4.79
CA ALA A 283 -21.64 20.26 3.70
C ALA A 283 -22.52 21.51 3.57
N ALA A 284 -22.72 22.25 4.67
CA ALA A 284 -23.58 23.43 4.70
C ALA A 284 -23.00 24.54 3.81
N LYS A 285 -23.83 25.10 2.93
CA LYS A 285 -23.49 26.27 2.14
C LYS A 285 -24.06 27.51 2.79
N ILE A 286 -23.26 28.55 2.95
CA ILE A 286 -23.69 29.81 3.58
C ILE A 286 -24.66 30.60 2.67
N THR A 287 -24.81 30.18 1.41
CA THR A 287 -25.71 30.78 0.42
C THR A 287 -27.08 30.14 0.31
N ASP A 288 -27.30 29.02 1.00
CA ASP A 288 -28.55 28.26 1.00
C ASP A 288 -29.34 28.55 2.29
#